data_AF-A0A2N1TG43-F1
#
_entry.id   AF-A0A2N1TG43-F1
#
_cell.length_a   1.000
_cell.length_b   1.000
_cell.length_c   1.000
_cell.angle_alpha   90.00
_cell.angle_beta   90.00
_cell.angle_gamma   90.00
#
_symmetry.space_group_name_H-M   'P 1'
#
loop_
_entity.id
_entity.type
_entity.pdbx_description
1 polymer ?
#
loop_
_entity_poly.entity_id
_entity_poly.type
_entity_poly.pdbx_seq_one_letter_code
_entity_poly.pdbx_strand_id
1 'polypeptide(L)'
;MLERFHRENPGVGIFVRSSTRTFQDQRKIWNDKWDGTVLVNGVNLRKSIADPGKRAREILRYSSMPGTSRHHWGTDVDFNSLANSYFGKGKGKVIFDWLCAHGAEYGFCRPYTEGRQSGYNEEKWHWSYSPAAKIFLADWNKFVSGKAGTDAGAQFHGAREAWPLASLYVNSINEDCR
;
A
#
# COMPACT_ATOMS: atom_id res chain seq x y z
N MET A 1 -9.39 -10.60 17.03
CA MET A 1 -9.15 -9.15 16.89
C MET A 1 -10.45 -8.34 16.95
N LEU A 2 -11.33 -8.41 15.94
CA LEU A 2 -12.49 -7.50 15.83
C LEU A 2 -13.50 -7.63 16.98
N GLU A 3 -13.71 -8.83 17.52
CA GLU A 3 -14.58 -9.03 18.70
C GLU A 3 -14.10 -8.26 19.92
N ARG A 4 -12.78 -8.28 20.19
CA ARG A 4 -12.17 -7.52 21.28
C ARG A 4 -12.33 -6.02 21.03
N PHE A 5 -12.04 -5.57 19.80
CA PHE A 5 -12.22 -4.17 19.42
C PHE A 5 -13.64 -3.68 19.71
N HIS A 6 -14.66 -4.42 19.26
CA HIS A 6 -16.07 -4.05 19.47
C HIS A 6 -16.48 -4.07 20.95
N ARG A 7 -15.96 -5.01 21.74
CA ARG A 7 -16.20 -5.05 23.19
C ARG A 7 -15.62 -3.84 23.92
N GLU A 8 -14.42 -3.40 23.53
CA GLU A 8 -13.73 -2.28 24.16
C GLU A 8 -14.18 -0.90 23.62
N ASN A 9 -14.73 -0.86 22.41
CA ASN A 9 -15.14 0.37 21.72
C ASN A 9 -16.58 0.26 21.17
N PRO A 10 -17.60 0.09 22.05
CA PRO A 10 -18.97 -0.06 21.61
C PRO A 10 -19.43 1.16 20.79
N GLY A 11 -20.13 0.92 19.67
CA GLY A 11 -20.63 1.97 18.77
C GLY A 11 -19.60 2.54 17.77
N VAL A 12 -18.36 2.05 17.79
CA VAL A 12 -17.33 2.35 16.78
C VAL A 12 -17.27 1.22 15.76
N GLY A 13 -17.66 1.53 14.51
CA GLY A 13 -17.63 0.55 13.41
C GLY A 13 -16.26 0.49 12.73
N ILE A 14 -15.65 -0.69 12.70
CA ILE A 14 -14.46 -1.01 11.92
C ILE A 14 -14.84 -1.95 10.77
N PHE A 15 -14.37 -1.67 9.56
CA PHE A 15 -14.67 -2.51 8.39
C PHE A 15 -13.52 -2.50 7.38
N VAL A 16 -13.43 -3.57 6.60
CA VAL A 16 -12.45 -3.71 5.52
C VAL A 16 -12.89 -2.87 4.33
N ARG A 17 -12.07 -1.88 3.97
CA ARG A 17 -12.24 -1.03 2.79
C ARG A 17 -11.61 -1.67 1.55
N SER A 18 -10.46 -2.31 1.72
CA SER A 18 -9.77 -3.06 0.66
C SER A 18 -8.96 -4.21 1.27
N SER A 19 -8.77 -5.28 0.51
CA SER A 19 -7.86 -6.38 0.87
C SER A 19 -7.31 -6.97 -0.43
N THR A 20 -7.42 -8.27 -0.69
CA THR A 20 -6.85 -8.92 -1.86
C THR A 20 -7.19 -8.18 -3.17
N ARG A 21 -6.15 -7.86 -3.94
CA ARG A 21 -6.26 -7.25 -5.26
C ARG A 21 -5.55 -8.12 -6.28
N THR A 22 -6.23 -8.43 -7.39
CA THR A 22 -5.57 -9.10 -8.51
C THR A 22 -4.61 -8.14 -9.21
N PHE A 23 -3.76 -8.68 -10.10
CA PHE A 23 -2.96 -7.84 -11.00
C PHE A 23 -3.83 -6.86 -11.78
N GLN A 24 -5.01 -7.29 -12.23
CA GLN A 24 -5.92 -6.48 -13.03
C GLN A 24 -6.51 -5.31 -12.26
N ASP A 25 -6.88 -5.54 -11.00
CA ASP A 25 -7.39 -4.47 -10.12
C ASP A 25 -6.31 -3.41 -9.89
N GLN A 26 -5.09 -3.85 -9.57
CA GLN A 26 -3.97 -2.94 -9.35
C GLN A 26 -3.58 -2.20 -10.62
N ARG A 27 -3.61 -2.88 -11.78
CA ARG A 27 -3.37 -2.28 -13.10
C ARG A 27 -4.38 -1.19 -13.40
N LYS A 28 -5.66 -1.42 -13.14
CA LYS A 28 -6.69 -0.40 -13.33
C LYS A 28 -6.43 0.83 -12.46
N ILE A 29 -6.18 0.64 -11.16
CA ILE A 29 -5.89 1.74 -10.23
C ILE A 29 -4.67 2.56 -10.69
N TRP A 30 -3.63 1.88 -11.15
CA TRP A 30 -2.42 2.52 -11.66
C TRP A 30 -2.69 3.29 -12.96
N ASN A 31 -3.27 2.63 -13.96
CA ASN A 31 -3.51 3.22 -15.28
C ASN A 31 -4.48 4.41 -15.19
N ASP A 32 -5.52 4.33 -14.36
CA ASP A 32 -6.46 5.44 -14.18
C ASP A 32 -5.74 6.71 -13.66
N LYS A 33 -4.74 6.55 -12.77
CA LYS A 33 -3.90 7.66 -12.28
C LYS A 33 -2.91 8.15 -13.32
N TRP A 34 -2.31 7.22 -14.05
CA TRP A 34 -1.37 7.51 -15.13
C TRP A 34 -2.03 8.32 -16.25
N ASP A 35 -3.23 7.93 -16.65
CA ASP A 35 -4.00 8.53 -17.73
C ASP A 35 -4.75 9.80 -17.28
N GLY A 36 -4.77 10.06 -15.96
CA GLY A 36 -5.42 11.22 -15.36
C GLY A 36 -6.94 11.11 -15.25
N THR A 37 -7.50 9.91 -15.41
CA THR A 37 -8.91 9.60 -15.11
C THR A 37 -9.18 9.71 -13.61
N VAL A 38 -8.20 9.34 -12.79
CA VAL A 38 -8.19 9.53 -11.34
C VAL A 38 -7.12 10.56 -10.99
N LEU A 39 -7.51 11.56 -10.20
CA LEU A 39 -6.60 12.58 -9.71
C LEU A 39 -5.71 12.02 -8.59
N VAL A 40 -4.46 12.43 -8.56
CA VAL A 40 -3.53 12.17 -7.44
C VAL A 40 -3.37 13.49 -6.69
N ASN A 41 -3.82 13.53 -5.43
CA ASN A 41 -3.88 14.77 -4.63
C ASN A 41 -4.58 15.94 -5.34
N GLY A 42 -5.68 15.65 -6.06
CA GLY A 42 -6.42 16.67 -6.82
C GLY A 42 -5.76 17.10 -8.13
N VAL A 43 -4.63 16.48 -8.52
CA VAL A 43 -3.90 16.81 -9.74
C VAL A 43 -4.09 15.73 -10.81
N ASN A 44 -4.33 16.16 -12.05
CA ASN A 44 -4.34 15.28 -13.22
C ASN A 44 -2.91 15.08 -13.71
N LEU A 45 -2.28 13.97 -13.35
CA LEU A 45 -0.86 13.75 -13.61
C LEU A 45 -0.51 13.65 -15.10
N ARG A 46 -1.43 13.16 -15.95
CA ARG A 46 -1.23 13.12 -17.40
C ARG A 46 -1.05 14.52 -17.99
N LYS A 47 -1.85 15.48 -17.53
CA LYS A 47 -1.80 16.87 -17.98
C LYS A 47 -0.68 17.67 -17.32
N SER A 48 -0.39 17.41 -16.05
CA SER A 48 0.53 18.22 -15.24
C SER A 48 1.98 17.75 -15.29
N ILE A 49 2.26 16.48 -15.61
CA ILE A 49 3.62 15.92 -15.60
C ILE A 49 3.88 15.23 -16.94
N ALA A 50 4.64 15.89 -17.82
CA ALA A 50 5.01 15.34 -19.13
C ALA A 50 6.03 14.20 -19.03
N ASP A 51 7.00 14.30 -18.11
CA ASP A 51 8.05 13.30 -17.92
C ASP A 51 7.48 12.00 -17.29
N PRO A 52 7.56 10.85 -17.97
CA PRO A 52 6.95 9.60 -17.50
C PRO A 52 7.61 9.07 -16.22
N GLY A 53 8.91 9.31 -16.02
CA GLY A 53 9.61 8.91 -14.80
C GLY A 53 9.15 9.68 -13.56
N LYS A 54 8.97 11.00 -13.68
CA LYS A 54 8.39 11.85 -12.64
C LYS A 54 6.94 11.47 -12.38
N ARG A 55 6.17 11.16 -13.44
CA ARG A 55 4.78 10.70 -13.30
C ARG A 55 4.70 9.37 -12.53
N ALA A 56 5.54 8.39 -12.88
CA ALA A 56 5.63 7.11 -12.19
C ALA A 56 5.94 7.31 -10.69
N ARG A 57 6.96 8.12 -10.37
CA ARG A 57 7.33 8.44 -8.99
C ARG A 57 6.19 9.12 -8.23
N GLU A 58 5.46 10.05 -8.84
CA GLU A 58 4.34 10.71 -8.18
C GLU A 58 3.20 9.74 -7.84
N ILE A 59 2.88 8.80 -8.73
CA ILE A 59 1.92 7.73 -8.43
C ILE A 59 2.44 6.83 -7.30
N LEU A 60 3.72 6.44 -7.37
CA LEU A 60 4.37 5.56 -6.40
C LEU A 60 4.44 6.14 -4.98
N ARG A 61 4.24 7.44 -4.79
CA ARG A 61 4.08 8.02 -3.44
C ARG A 61 2.88 7.45 -2.68
N TYR A 62 1.85 6.98 -3.39
CA TYR A 62 0.56 6.59 -2.81
C TYR A 62 0.00 5.27 -3.36
N SER A 63 0.61 4.68 -4.38
CA SER A 63 0.07 3.48 -5.02
C SER A 63 1.15 2.61 -5.62
N SER A 64 1.13 1.34 -5.24
CA SER A 64 2.01 0.34 -5.81
C SER A 64 1.79 0.16 -7.31
N MET A 65 2.89 -0.07 -8.03
CA MET A 65 2.80 -0.53 -9.40
C MET A 65 2.25 -1.98 -9.43
N PRO A 66 1.53 -2.37 -10.49
CA PRO A 66 1.00 -3.73 -10.62
C PRO A 66 2.10 -4.79 -10.48
N GLY A 67 1.84 -5.84 -9.70
CA GLY A 67 2.82 -6.90 -9.40
C GLY A 67 3.72 -6.62 -8.18
N THR A 68 3.60 -5.46 -7.55
CA THR A 68 4.39 -5.08 -6.35
C THR A 68 3.53 -4.74 -5.12
N SER A 69 2.21 -4.65 -5.29
CA SER A 69 1.30 -4.40 -4.18
C SER A 69 1.26 -5.59 -3.23
N ARG A 70 1.39 -5.33 -1.93
CA ARG A 70 1.24 -6.38 -0.90
C ARG A 70 -0.19 -6.94 -0.84
N HIS A 71 -1.18 -6.20 -1.35
CA HIS A 71 -2.54 -6.73 -1.51
C HIS A 71 -2.62 -7.90 -2.51
N HIS A 72 -1.61 -8.09 -3.37
CA HIS A 72 -1.55 -9.30 -4.21
C HIS A 72 -1.37 -10.57 -3.38
N TRP A 73 -0.76 -10.46 -2.21
CA TRP A 73 -0.49 -11.60 -1.34
C TRP A 73 -1.70 -12.00 -0.48
N GLY A 74 -2.76 -11.18 -0.46
CA GLY A 74 -3.93 -11.39 0.40
C GLY A 74 -3.63 -11.26 1.90
N THR A 75 -2.47 -10.72 2.25
CA THR A 75 -2.03 -10.53 3.65
C THR A 75 -2.34 -9.14 4.17
N ASP A 76 -2.71 -8.20 3.30
CA ASP A 76 -2.81 -6.78 3.62
C ASP A 76 -4.26 -6.31 3.52
N VAL A 77 -4.63 -5.42 4.45
CA VAL A 77 -5.98 -4.91 4.63
C VAL A 77 -5.95 -3.39 4.86
N ASP A 78 -6.86 -2.69 4.19
CA ASP A 78 -7.14 -1.29 4.42
C ASP A 78 -8.42 -1.16 5.25
N PHE A 79 -8.37 -0.51 6.40
CA PHE A 79 -9.55 -0.27 7.24
C PHE A 79 -10.20 1.09 6.94
N ASN A 80 -11.54 1.13 6.93
CA ASN A 80 -12.40 2.32 6.96
C ASN A 80 -12.21 3.40 5.87
N SER A 81 -11.06 4.09 5.83
CA SER A 81 -10.80 5.29 5.01
C SER A 81 -9.39 5.26 4.44
N LEU A 82 -9.20 5.77 3.22
CA LEU A 82 -7.88 5.92 2.58
C LEU A 82 -7.29 7.32 2.79
N ALA A 83 -7.65 7.98 3.90
CA ALA A 83 -7.20 9.33 4.22
C ALA A 83 -6.66 9.40 5.65
N ASN A 84 -5.41 9.84 5.82
CA ASN A 84 -4.74 9.87 7.13
C ASN A 84 -5.45 10.79 8.12
N SER A 85 -6.11 11.85 7.63
CA SER A 85 -6.88 12.80 8.44
C SER A 85 -8.07 12.15 9.15
N TYR A 86 -8.62 11.05 8.64
CA TYR A 86 -9.68 10.29 9.31
C TYR A 86 -9.18 9.69 10.63
N PHE A 87 -7.95 9.16 10.63
CA PHE A 87 -7.34 8.51 11.79
C PHE A 87 -6.72 9.49 12.78
N GLY A 88 -6.78 10.80 12.51
CA GLY A 88 -6.34 11.84 13.43
C GLY A 88 -7.43 12.32 14.40
N LYS A 89 -8.70 11.96 14.19
CA LYS A 89 -9.82 12.45 15.00
C LYS A 89 -11.01 11.48 15.07
N GLY A 90 -11.88 11.69 16.06
CA GLY A 90 -13.15 10.97 16.20
C GLY A 90 -13.01 9.45 16.17
N LYS A 91 -13.96 8.76 15.52
CA LYS A 91 -13.99 7.29 15.42
C LYS A 91 -12.76 6.70 14.74
N GLY A 92 -12.19 7.40 13.75
CA GLY A 92 -10.98 6.94 13.07
C GLY A 92 -9.78 6.92 14.00
N LYS A 93 -9.63 7.93 14.88
CA LYS A 93 -8.55 7.94 15.88
C LYS A 93 -8.66 6.76 16.84
N VAL A 94 -9.87 6.46 17.33
CA VAL A 94 -10.12 5.32 18.22
C VAL A 94 -9.70 4.01 17.55
N ILE A 95 -10.07 3.80 16.28
CA ILE A 95 -9.66 2.62 15.51
C ILE A 95 -8.14 2.53 15.39
N PHE A 96 -7.49 3.64 15.02
CA PHE A 96 -6.05 3.67 14.79
C PHE A 96 -5.24 3.44 16.07
N ASP A 97 -5.59 4.11 17.16
CA ASP A 97 -4.92 3.98 18.44
C ASP A 97 -5.03 2.53 18.95
N TRP A 98 -6.23 1.94 18.83
CA TRP A 98 -6.47 0.56 19.24
C TRP A 98 -5.66 -0.44 18.40
N LEU A 99 -5.63 -0.28 17.07
CA LEU A 99 -4.82 -1.12 16.20
C LEU A 99 -3.32 -0.95 16.47
N CYS A 100 -2.84 0.25 16.79
CA CYS A 100 -1.44 0.48 17.20
C CYS A 100 -1.11 -0.24 18.51
N ALA A 101 -2.03 -0.25 19.48
CA ALA A 101 -1.82 -0.90 20.77
C ALA A 101 -1.90 -2.43 20.70
N HIS A 102 -2.81 -2.97 19.89
CA HIS A 102 -3.19 -4.39 19.94
C HIS A 102 -2.96 -5.18 18.64
N GLY A 103 -2.71 -4.51 17.51
CA GLY A 103 -2.59 -5.15 16.20
C GLY A 103 -1.49 -6.23 16.17
N ALA A 104 -0.36 -5.95 16.82
CA ALA A 104 0.76 -6.88 16.93
C ALA A 104 0.40 -8.19 17.65
N GLU A 105 -0.50 -8.15 18.64
CA GLU A 105 -1.00 -9.34 19.35
C GLU A 105 -1.73 -10.31 18.41
N TYR A 106 -2.23 -9.80 17.29
CA TYR A 106 -2.92 -10.57 16.25
C TYR A 106 -2.05 -10.78 14.99
N GLY A 107 -0.75 -10.47 15.06
CA GLY A 107 0.19 -10.63 13.95
C GLY A 107 0.12 -9.53 12.89
N PHE A 108 -0.57 -8.42 13.15
CA PHE A 108 -0.62 -7.28 12.24
C PHE A 108 0.49 -6.28 12.54
N CYS A 109 1.06 -5.70 11.49
CA CYS A 109 2.04 -4.62 11.55
C CYS A 109 1.69 -3.53 10.54
N ARG A 110 2.26 -2.34 10.70
CA ARG A 110 2.11 -1.22 9.76
C ARG A 110 3.32 -1.13 8.84
N PRO A 111 3.22 -1.47 7.54
CA PRO A 111 4.36 -1.39 6.64
C PRO A 111 4.75 0.06 6.32
N TYR A 112 3.80 1.00 6.35
CA TYR A 112 4.00 2.40 5.97
C TYR A 112 3.65 3.36 7.12
N THR A 113 4.65 3.66 7.95
CA THR A 113 4.61 4.56 9.12
C THR A 113 4.98 6.02 8.78
N GLU A 114 4.95 6.91 9.76
CA GLU A 114 5.36 8.32 9.59
C GLU A 114 6.88 8.46 9.37
N GLY A 115 7.33 9.59 8.80
CA GLY A 115 8.76 9.96 8.72
C GLY A 115 9.58 9.24 7.65
N ARG A 116 8.93 8.46 6.78
CA ARG A 116 9.57 7.64 5.75
C ARG A 116 10.29 8.47 4.68
N GLN A 117 11.52 8.07 4.37
CA GLN A 117 12.37 8.71 3.35
C GLN A 117 12.38 7.94 2.01
N SER A 118 11.79 6.74 1.97
CA SER A 118 11.73 5.90 0.78
C SER A 118 10.47 5.03 0.76
N GLY A 119 10.13 4.49 -0.41
CA GLY A 119 8.92 3.72 -0.62
C GLY A 119 7.66 4.59 -0.61
N TYR A 120 6.55 4.00 -0.18
CA TYR A 120 5.26 4.71 -0.06
C TYR A 120 5.24 5.69 1.12
N ASN A 121 4.37 6.70 1.06
CA ASN A 121 4.12 7.60 2.19
C ASN A 121 3.38 6.87 3.33
N GLU A 122 3.19 7.54 4.47
CA GLU A 122 2.41 6.99 5.59
C GLU A 122 0.98 6.62 5.15
N GLU A 123 0.54 5.43 5.55
CA GLU A 123 -0.83 4.94 5.36
C GLU A 123 -1.36 4.38 6.69
N LYS A 124 -2.17 5.17 7.41
CA LYS A 124 -2.73 4.77 8.73
C LYS A 124 -3.77 3.65 8.64
N TRP A 125 -4.34 3.46 7.46
CA TRP A 125 -5.34 2.44 7.17
C TRP A 125 -4.76 1.08 6.80
N HIS A 126 -3.49 1.03 6.37
CA HIS A 126 -2.87 -0.15 5.75
C HIS A 126 -2.18 -1.01 6.81
N TRP A 127 -2.67 -2.23 6.99
CA TRP A 127 -2.15 -3.21 7.95
C TRP A 127 -1.82 -4.52 7.26
N SER A 128 -0.66 -5.10 7.58
CA SER A 128 -0.16 -6.35 6.97
C SER A 128 -0.12 -7.46 8.01
N TYR A 129 -0.68 -8.62 7.68
CA TYR A 129 -0.55 -9.83 8.47
C TYR A 129 0.86 -10.41 8.28
N SER A 130 1.74 -10.03 9.20
CA SER A 130 3.18 -10.23 9.14
C SER A 130 3.60 -11.71 8.99
N PRO A 131 2.98 -12.69 9.69
CA PRO A 131 3.40 -14.10 9.60
C PRO A 131 3.44 -14.65 8.16
N ALA A 132 2.47 -14.31 7.33
CA ALA A 132 2.44 -14.73 5.93
C ALA A 132 3.20 -13.74 5.02
N ALA A 133 3.09 -12.44 5.29
CA ALA A 133 3.64 -11.42 4.41
C ALA A 133 5.17 -11.43 4.34
N LYS A 134 5.86 -11.84 5.42
CA LYS A 134 7.32 -12.03 5.43
C LYS A 134 7.78 -13.14 4.48
N ILE A 135 7.03 -14.25 4.44
CA ILE A 135 7.30 -15.38 3.53
C ILE A 135 7.16 -14.90 2.08
N PHE A 136 6.05 -14.22 1.76
CA PHE A 136 5.82 -13.72 0.41
C PHE A 136 6.80 -12.62 -0.01
N LEU A 137 7.27 -11.78 0.92
CA LEU A 137 8.32 -10.82 0.65
C LEU A 137 9.64 -11.52 0.29
N ALA A 138 10.03 -12.56 1.03
CA ALA A 138 11.22 -13.34 0.74
C ALA A 138 11.12 -14.04 -0.63
N ASP A 139 9.97 -14.66 -0.92
CA ASP A 139 9.71 -15.30 -2.21
C ASP A 139 9.70 -14.30 -3.37
N TRP A 140 9.09 -13.12 -3.17
CA TRP A 140 9.11 -12.05 -4.17
C TRP A 140 10.54 -11.58 -4.44
N ASN A 141 11.35 -11.36 -3.41
CA ASN A 141 12.75 -10.97 -3.54
C ASN A 141 13.58 -12.02 -4.29
N LYS A 142 13.33 -13.30 -4.03
CA LYS A 142 13.96 -14.41 -4.77
C LYS A 142 13.48 -14.49 -6.22
N PHE A 143 12.22 -14.16 -6.50
CA PHE A 143 11.68 -14.17 -7.85
C PHE A 143 12.26 -13.03 -8.71
N VAL A 144 12.47 -11.85 -8.12
CA VAL A 144 13.01 -10.69 -8.85
C VAL A 144 14.54 -10.66 -8.90
N SER A 145 15.24 -11.38 -8.01
CA SER A 145 16.69 -11.55 -8.10
C SER A 145 17.01 -12.36 -9.36
N GLY A 146 17.52 -11.66 -10.38
CA GLY A 146 17.73 -12.20 -11.74
C GLY A 146 16.87 -11.58 -12.83
N LYS A 147 15.88 -10.75 -12.47
CA LYS A 147 15.01 -10.00 -13.40
C LYS A 147 15.09 -8.48 -13.21
N ALA A 148 15.97 -8.01 -12.34
CA ALA A 148 16.14 -6.61 -11.99
C ALA A 148 16.52 -5.76 -13.22
N GLY A 149 15.83 -4.63 -13.41
CA GLY A 149 16.17 -3.64 -14.45
C GLY A 149 15.51 -3.83 -15.82
N THR A 150 14.76 -4.91 -16.05
CA THR A 150 13.91 -5.07 -17.26
C THR A 150 12.45 -4.81 -16.89
N ASP A 151 11.59 -4.32 -17.80
CA ASP A 151 10.16 -4.11 -17.51
C ASP A 151 9.39 -5.41 -17.22
N ALA A 152 10.07 -6.56 -17.18
CA ALA A 152 9.56 -7.91 -16.91
C ALA A 152 8.35 -8.31 -17.77
N GLY A 153 8.13 -7.64 -18.93
CA GLY A 153 6.91 -7.80 -19.70
C GLY A 153 5.65 -7.31 -18.98
N ALA A 154 5.80 -6.42 -17.99
CA ALA A 154 4.71 -5.93 -17.18
C ALA A 154 3.76 -5.05 -18.01
N GLN A 155 2.51 -5.48 -18.07
CA GLN A 155 1.50 -4.92 -18.97
C GLN A 155 0.72 -3.78 -18.32
N PHE A 156 1.38 -2.67 -17.98
CA PHE A 156 0.74 -1.46 -17.46
C PHE A 156 1.44 -0.18 -17.95
N HIS A 157 0.75 0.98 -17.91
CA HIS A 157 1.29 2.22 -18.46
C HIS A 157 2.48 2.71 -17.63
N GLY A 158 3.60 3.04 -18.26
CA GLY A 158 4.79 3.51 -17.54
C GLY A 158 5.59 2.41 -16.82
N ALA A 159 5.40 1.15 -17.21
CA ALA A 159 6.10 0.02 -16.60
C ALA A 159 7.63 0.13 -16.70
N ARG A 160 8.16 0.64 -17.82
CA ARG A 160 9.60 0.82 -18.03
C ARG A 160 10.21 1.80 -17.03
N GLU A 161 9.46 2.83 -16.64
CA GLU A 161 9.90 3.86 -15.71
C GLU A 161 9.71 3.45 -14.25
N ALA A 162 8.64 2.71 -13.96
CA ALA A 162 8.29 2.30 -12.60
C ALA A 162 9.08 1.07 -12.15
N TRP A 163 9.20 0.04 -12.99
CA TRP A 163 9.75 -1.26 -12.60
C TRP A 163 11.19 -1.24 -12.06
N PRO A 164 12.11 -0.40 -12.55
CA PRO A 164 13.43 -0.26 -11.94
C PRO A 164 13.39 0.15 -10.46
N LEU A 165 12.28 0.71 -9.98
CA LEU A 165 12.06 1.11 -8.59
C LEU A 165 11.39 0.00 -7.75
N ALA A 166 10.96 -1.12 -8.35
CA ALA A 166 10.14 -2.13 -7.68
C ALA A 166 10.79 -2.65 -6.39
N SER A 167 12.06 -3.06 -6.44
CA SER A 167 12.74 -3.61 -5.26
C SER A 167 12.89 -2.60 -4.14
N LEU A 168 13.10 -1.32 -4.47
CA LEU A 168 13.12 -0.24 -3.48
C LEU A 168 11.76 -0.14 -2.78
N TYR A 169 10.67 -0.02 -3.54
CA TYR A 169 9.35 0.20 -2.97
C TYR A 169 8.80 -1.02 -2.19
N VAL A 170 9.06 -2.24 -2.65
CA VAL A 170 8.61 -3.46 -1.96
C VAL A 170 9.34 -3.69 -0.64
N ASN A 171 10.64 -3.35 -0.58
CA ASN A 171 11.47 -3.59 0.61
C ASN A 171 11.54 -2.40 1.58
N SER A 172 11.20 -1.19 1.13
CA SER A 172 11.06 -0.02 1.99
C SER A 172 9.79 -0.14 2.85
N ILE A 173 9.78 -1.04 3.83
CA ILE A 173 8.71 -1.19 4.83
C ILE A 173 9.28 -1.03 6.24
N ASN A 174 8.41 -0.75 7.21
CA ASN A 174 8.77 -0.68 8.63
C ASN A 174 9.41 -1.99 9.10
N GLU A 175 10.34 -1.91 10.05
CA GLU A 175 11.16 -3.05 10.50
C GLU A 175 10.31 -4.16 11.13
N ASP A 176 9.26 -3.81 11.86
CA ASP A 176 8.30 -4.77 12.44
C ASP A 176 7.59 -5.65 11.38
N CYS A 177 7.58 -5.20 10.12
CA CYS A 177 6.98 -5.91 8.99
C CYS A 177 7.96 -6.67 8.11
N ARG A 178 9.26 -6.63 8.40
CA ARG A 178 10.30 -7.34 7.62
C ARG A 178 10.51 -8.77 8.09
#